data_AF-A0A3B1CGX7-F1
#
_entry.id   AF-A0A3B1CGX7-F1
#
_cell.length_a   1.000
_cell.length_b   1.000
_cell.length_c   1.000
_cell.angle_alpha   90.00
_cell.angle_beta   90.00
_cell.angle_gamma   90.00
#
_symmetry.space_group_name_H-M   'P 1'
#
loop_
_entity.id
_entity.type
_entity.pdbx_description
1 polymer ?
#
loop_
_entity_poly.entity_id
_entity_poly.type
_entity_poly.pdbx_seq_one_letter_code
_entity_poly.pdbx_strand_id
1 'polypeptide(L)'
;CENLPEVFRKIIVGTWFKHENKMDWLEVKSIEKMMENVEKFRLAIGFESLVFATKGSVKILSVNGIAPTAENIRSKRYPFWRILSLGVHKSLANDPMISNFLKFTLSPEGQKILKRKLVSIPVEGI
;
A
#
# COMPACT_ATOMS: atom_id res chain seq x y z
N CYS A 1 -5.08 10.02 11.34
CA CYS A 1 -4.59 9.29 10.16
C CYS A 1 -3.48 10.05 9.43
N GLU A 2 -2.60 10.73 10.16
CA GLU A 2 -1.69 11.73 9.56
C GLU A 2 -0.32 11.18 9.14
N ASN A 3 0.04 9.93 9.50
CA ASN A 3 1.43 9.44 9.34
C ASN A 3 1.59 8.22 8.43
N LEU A 4 0.52 7.78 7.74
CA LEU A 4 0.58 6.60 6.86
C LEU A 4 1.36 6.81 5.53
N PRO A 5 1.53 8.03 4.99
CA PRO A 5 2.49 8.29 3.92
C PRO A 5 3.94 8.32 4.42
N GLU A 6 4.18 8.62 5.70
CA GLU A 6 5.51 8.92 6.23
C GLU A 6 6.37 7.66 6.40
N VAL A 7 5.78 6.54 6.83
CA VAL A 7 6.51 5.26 7.02
C VAL A 7 7.08 4.75 5.69
N PHE A 8 6.27 4.75 4.62
CA PHE A 8 6.75 4.35 3.30
C PHE A 8 7.80 5.32 2.75
N ARG A 9 7.59 6.63 2.93
CA ARG A 9 8.56 7.68 2.56
C ARG A 9 9.88 7.58 3.33
N LYS A 10 9.86 7.15 4.58
CA LYS A 10 11.07 7.00 5.42
C LYS A 10 11.83 5.71 5.10
N ILE A 11 11.13 4.62 4.79
CA ILE A 11 11.78 3.33 4.46
C ILE A 11 12.33 3.34 3.02
N ILE A 12 11.59 3.86 2.04
CA ILE A 12 12.06 3.91 0.64
C ILE A 12 13.07 5.03 0.44
N VAL A 13 12.84 6.18 1.07
CA VAL A 13 13.52 7.43 0.69
C VAL A 13 14.28 8.11 1.83
N GLY A 14 14.34 7.49 3.02
CA GLY A 14 15.29 7.77 4.10
C GLY A 14 15.34 9.23 4.55
N THR A 15 16.21 10.01 3.90
CA THR A 15 16.56 11.40 4.18
C THR A 15 15.95 12.39 3.18
N TRP A 16 14.74 12.14 2.67
CA TRP A 16 14.13 12.87 1.54
C TRP A 16 14.02 14.39 1.71
N PHE A 17 13.85 14.90 2.93
CA PHE A 17 13.88 16.34 3.23
C PHE A 17 15.21 17.01 2.81
N LYS A 18 16.31 16.24 2.67
CA LYS A 18 17.59 16.74 2.13
C LYS A 18 17.63 16.84 0.60
N HIS A 19 16.56 16.42 -0.08
CA HIS A 19 16.41 16.43 -1.54
C HIS A 19 15.11 17.11 -1.98
N GLU A 20 14.32 17.68 -1.06
CA GLU A 20 13.28 18.63 -1.42
C GLU A 20 13.90 19.72 -2.33
N ASN A 21 13.34 19.90 -3.52
CA ASN A 21 13.86 20.69 -4.66
C ASN A 21 14.84 20.01 -5.65
N LYS A 22 15.03 18.68 -5.62
CA LYS A 22 15.64 18.00 -6.78
C LYS A 22 14.65 17.91 -7.95
N MET A 23 15.02 18.50 -9.08
CA MET A 23 14.25 18.57 -10.32
C MET A 23 14.17 17.24 -11.11
N ASP A 24 14.78 16.16 -10.60
CA ASP A 24 15.05 14.93 -11.38
C ASP A 24 14.00 13.82 -11.20
N TRP A 25 12.87 14.10 -10.53
CA TRP A 25 11.76 13.16 -10.42
C TRP A 25 10.46 13.78 -10.94
N LEU A 26 9.58 12.92 -11.45
CA LEU A 26 8.24 13.31 -11.85
C LEU A 26 7.29 13.03 -10.68
N GLU A 27 6.68 14.07 -10.12
CA GLU A 27 5.56 13.88 -9.19
C GLU A 27 4.35 13.35 -9.97
N VAL A 28 3.79 12.23 -9.52
CA VAL A 28 2.64 11.60 -10.16
C VAL A 28 1.50 11.48 -9.16
N LYS A 29 0.33 11.99 -9.54
CA LYS A 29 -0.82 12.14 -8.64
C LYS A 29 -1.86 11.02 -8.69
N SER A 30 -1.68 10.03 -9.58
CA SER A 30 -2.57 8.87 -9.66
C SER A 30 -1.84 7.58 -9.97
N ILE A 31 -2.46 6.48 -9.57
CA ILE A 31 -1.99 5.10 -9.81
C ILE A 31 -1.88 4.87 -11.32
N GLU A 32 -2.91 5.25 -12.08
CA GLU A 32 -2.96 5.05 -13.53
C GLU A 32 -1.81 5.76 -14.22
N LYS A 33 -1.53 7.01 -13.82
CA LYS A 33 -0.45 7.78 -14.41
C LYS A 33 0.92 7.26 -13.99
N MET A 34 1.06 6.72 -12.78
CA MET A 34 2.30 6.08 -12.32
C MET A 34 2.61 4.88 -13.20
N MET A 35 1.61 4.01 -13.41
CA MET A 35 1.73 2.84 -14.27
C MET A 35 2.03 3.23 -15.71
N GLU A 36 1.28 4.18 -16.29
CA GLU A 36 1.51 4.68 -17.66
C GLU A 36 2.94 5.21 -17.84
N ASN A 37 3.45 6.00 -16.89
CA ASN A 37 4.80 6.55 -16.97
C ASN A 37 5.88 5.46 -16.88
N VAL A 38 5.72 4.49 -15.98
CA VAL A 38 6.66 3.36 -15.85
C VAL A 38 6.64 2.46 -17.09
N GLU A 39 5.48 2.25 -17.69
CA GLU A 39 5.32 1.51 -18.96
C GLU A 39 5.96 2.25 -20.14
N LYS A 40 5.75 3.57 -20.22
CA LYS A 40 6.17 4.40 -21.35
C LYS A 40 7.67 4.68 -21.37
N PHE A 41 8.27 4.93 -20.21
CA PHE A 41 9.65 5.37 -20.10
C PHE A 41 10.56 4.22 -19.67
N ARG A 42 11.38 3.71 -20.60
CA ARG A 42 12.24 2.53 -20.42
C ARG A 42 13.10 2.52 -19.14
N LEU A 43 13.52 3.68 -18.66
CA LEU A 43 14.38 3.82 -17.48
C LEU A 43 13.62 4.30 -16.23
N ALA A 44 12.30 4.46 -16.31
CA ALA A 44 11.51 4.91 -15.18
C ALA A 44 11.39 3.82 -14.11
N ILE A 45 11.44 4.26 -12.86
CA ILE A 45 11.13 3.47 -11.69
C ILE A 45 10.08 4.22 -10.89
N GLY A 46 9.05 3.50 -10.46
CA GLY A 46 7.96 4.01 -9.65
C GLY A 46 7.67 3.07 -8.50
N PHE A 47 6.82 3.51 -7.59
CA PHE A 47 6.29 2.66 -6.53
C PHE A 47 4.77 2.70 -6.56
N GLU A 48 4.14 1.56 -6.29
CA GLU A 48 2.69 1.48 -6.18
C GLU A 48 2.27 0.27 -5.35
N SER A 49 1.03 0.27 -4.89
CA SER A 49 0.43 -0.85 -4.18
C SER A 49 0.33 -2.06 -5.12
N LEU A 50 0.83 -3.22 -4.67
CA LEU A 50 0.89 -4.46 -5.45
C LEU A 50 -0.45 -4.84 -6.14
N VAL A 51 -1.57 -4.49 -5.52
CA VAL A 51 -2.93 -4.75 -6.02
C VAL A 51 -3.24 -4.12 -7.38
N PHE A 52 -2.46 -3.11 -7.79
CA PHE A 52 -2.63 -2.42 -9.07
C PHE A 52 -1.69 -2.94 -10.16
N ALA A 53 -0.64 -3.69 -9.80
CA ALA A 53 0.31 -4.29 -10.73
C ALA A 53 -0.22 -5.56 -11.41
N THR A 54 -1.49 -5.56 -11.82
CA THR A 54 -2.24 -6.78 -12.21
C THR A 54 -2.19 -7.08 -13.71
N LYS A 55 -1.77 -6.12 -14.55
CA LYS A 55 -1.82 -6.26 -16.02
C LYS A 55 -0.51 -6.76 -16.66
N GLY A 56 0.53 -7.04 -15.87
CA GLY A 56 1.82 -7.56 -16.37
C GLY A 56 2.61 -6.57 -17.24
N SER A 57 2.15 -5.32 -17.35
CA SER A 57 2.74 -4.26 -18.17
C SER A 57 3.98 -3.62 -17.55
N VAL A 58 4.23 -3.87 -16.25
CA VAL A 58 5.41 -3.40 -15.53
C VAL A 58 6.13 -4.56 -14.85
N LYS A 59 7.45 -4.44 -14.74
CA LYS A 59 8.28 -5.40 -13.99
C LYS A 59 8.27 -5.04 -12.50
N ILE A 60 7.75 -5.94 -11.68
CA ILE A 60 7.80 -5.82 -10.22
C ILE A 60 9.20 -6.22 -9.75
N LEU A 61 9.83 -5.37 -8.93
CA LEU A 61 11.19 -5.58 -8.43
C LEU A 61 11.21 -6.33 -7.09
N SER A 62 12.13 -7.29 -6.98
CA SER A 62 12.54 -7.85 -5.68
C SER A 62 13.47 -6.89 -4.96
N VAL A 63 13.44 -6.90 -3.64
CA VAL A 63 14.29 -6.07 -2.77
C VAL A 63 15.15 -7.01 -1.95
N ASN A 64 16.48 -6.89 -2.07
CA ASN A 64 17.44 -7.82 -1.44
C ASN A 64 17.15 -9.30 -1.77
N GLY A 65 16.74 -9.58 -3.00
CA GLY A 65 16.35 -10.93 -3.44
C GLY A 65 14.95 -11.39 -3.01
N ILE A 66 14.23 -10.61 -2.21
CA ILE A 66 12.88 -10.96 -1.72
C ILE A 66 11.80 -10.31 -2.60
N ALA A 67 10.93 -11.13 -3.19
CA ALA A 67 9.78 -10.66 -3.97
C ALA A 67 8.59 -10.27 -3.07
N PRO A 68 7.71 -9.33 -3.49
CA PRO A 68 6.53 -8.91 -2.73
C PRO A 68 5.39 -9.93 -2.77
N THR A 69 5.62 -11.16 -2.32
CA THR A 69 4.59 -12.19 -2.24
C THR A 69 3.77 -12.05 -0.95
N ALA A 70 2.55 -12.59 -0.95
CA ALA A 70 1.71 -12.60 0.26
C ALA A 70 2.41 -13.30 1.44
N GLU A 71 3.21 -14.34 1.18
CA GLU A 71 4.01 -15.02 2.19
C GLU A 71 5.13 -14.14 2.73
N ASN A 72 5.89 -13.47 1.86
CA ASN A 72 7.00 -12.59 2.26
C ASN A 72 6.50 -11.34 3.02
N ILE A 73 5.32 -10.83 2.68
CA ILE A 73 4.69 -9.72 3.39
C ILE A 73 4.23 -10.16 4.80
N ARG A 74 3.55 -11.31 4.92
CA ARG A 74 3.09 -11.83 6.23
C ARG A 74 4.24 -12.17 7.17
N SER A 75 5.33 -12.72 6.63
CA SER A 75 6.55 -13.03 7.39
C SER A 75 7.45 -11.82 7.63
N LYS A 76 7.02 -10.60 7.22
CA LYS A 76 7.78 -9.35 7.33
C LYS A 76 9.16 -9.39 6.63
N ARG A 77 9.40 -10.36 5.75
CA ARG A 77 10.64 -10.51 4.96
C ARG A 77 10.72 -9.50 3.82
N TYR A 78 9.58 -9.18 3.20
CA TYR A 78 9.53 -8.07 2.25
C TYR A 78 9.43 -6.75 3.03
N PRO A 79 10.35 -5.79 2.84
CA PRO A 79 10.47 -4.64 3.75
C PRO A 79 9.39 -3.57 3.54
N PHE A 80 8.69 -3.57 2.42
CA PHE A 80 7.71 -2.53 2.09
C PHE A 80 6.27 -3.06 2.20
N TRP A 81 5.64 -2.81 3.34
CA TRP A 81 4.24 -3.10 3.60
C TRP A 81 3.63 -2.06 4.55
N ARG A 82 2.31 -1.98 4.58
CA ARG A 82 1.57 -1.11 5.51
C ARG A 82 0.25 -1.74 5.91
N ILE A 83 -0.24 -1.37 7.09
CA ILE A 83 -1.58 -1.71 7.55
C ILE A 83 -2.56 -0.72 6.92
N LEU A 84 -3.64 -1.24 6.33
CA LEU A 84 -4.78 -0.44 5.93
C LEU A 84 -5.79 -0.44 7.06
N SER A 85 -6.02 0.73 7.67
CA SER A 85 -6.92 0.90 8.80
C SER A 85 -8.19 1.61 8.38
N LEU A 86 -9.32 1.22 8.96
CA LEU A 86 -10.57 1.99 8.88
C LEU A 86 -10.61 2.98 10.04
N GLY A 87 -10.75 4.26 9.72
CA GLY A 87 -10.91 5.33 10.71
C GLY A 87 -12.35 5.81 10.75
N VAL A 88 -12.90 5.96 11.95
CA VAL A 88 -14.25 6.51 12.16
C VAL A 88 -14.14 7.67 13.15
N HIS A 89 -14.81 8.77 12.85
CA HIS A 89 -14.90 9.90 13.78
C HIS A 89 -15.66 9.46 15.04
N LYS A 90 -15.14 9.80 16.23
CA LYS A 90 -15.70 9.30 17.51
C LYS A 90 -17.19 9.59 17.67
N SER A 91 -17.67 10.76 17.21
CA SER A 91 -19.10 11.11 17.28
C SER A 91 -20.00 10.22 16.44
N LEU A 92 -19.44 9.53 15.44
CA LEU A 92 -20.15 8.65 14.51
C LEU A 92 -19.95 7.16 14.85
N ALA A 93 -19.18 6.84 15.90
CA ALA A 93 -18.86 5.46 16.24
C ALA A 93 -20.09 4.61 16.62
N ASN A 94 -21.14 5.27 17.12
CA ASN A 94 -22.40 4.63 17.51
C ASN A 94 -23.46 4.65 16.40
N ASP A 95 -23.16 5.23 15.23
CA ASP A 95 -24.09 5.21 14.10
C ASP A 95 -24.33 3.75 13.65
N PRO A 96 -25.59 3.28 13.57
CA PRO A 96 -25.88 1.89 13.23
C PRO A 96 -25.37 1.48 11.84
N MET A 97 -25.39 2.38 10.86
CA MET A 97 -24.90 2.10 9.51
C MET A 97 -23.39 1.88 9.52
N ILE A 98 -22.66 2.74 10.22
CA ILE A 98 -21.21 2.62 10.36
C ILE A 98 -20.85 1.34 11.14
N SER A 99 -21.52 1.08 12.25
CA SER A 99 -21.29 -0.13 13.05
C SER A 99 -21.53 -1.40 12.23
N ASN A 100 -22.62 -1.44 11.45
CA ASN A 100 -22.93 -2.59 10.60
C ASN A 100 -21.92 -2.77 9.48
N PHE A 101 -21.45 -1.68 8.85
CA PHE A 101 -20.41 -1.74 7.84
C PHE A 101 -19.08 -2.26 8.41
N LEU A 102 -18.68 -1.80 9.60
CA LEU A 102 -17.48 -2.29 10.28
C LEU A 102 -17.60 -3.78 10.62
N LYS A 103 -18.73 -4.20 11.18
CA LYS A 103 -19.02 -5.62 11.48
C LYS A 103 -18.94 -6.48 10.23
N PHE A 104 -19.56 -6.04 9.13
CA PHE A 104 -19.48 -6.74 7.85
C PHE A 104 -18.04 -6.83 7.35
N THR A 105 -17.29 -5.72 7.34
CA THR A 105 -15.91 -5.69 6.85
C THR A 105 -14.98 -6.62 7.66
N LEU A 106 -15.23 -6.74 8.96
CA LEU A 106 -14.47 -7.62 9.86
C LEU A 106 -15.00 -9.07 9.89
N SER A 107 -16.18 -9.34 9.32
CA SER A 107 -16.77 -10.68 9.26
C SER A 107 -15.97 -11.63 8.36
N PRO A 108 -16.17 -12.96 8.47
CA PRO A 108 -15.56 -13.93 7.56
C PRO A 108 -15.82 -13.62 6.07
N GLU A 109 -17.02 -13.11 5.75
CA GLU A 109 -17.39 -12.75 4.39
C GLU A 109 -16.67 -11.49 3.90
N GLY A 110 -16.64 -10.43 4.68
CA GLY A 110 -15.87 -9.23 4.37
C GLY A 110 -14.38 -9.54 4.16
N GLN A 111 -13.80 -10.34 5.05
CA GLN A 111 -12.42 -10.79 4.93
C GLN A 111 -12.17 -11.65 3.69
N LYS A 112 -13.14 -12.49 3.27
CA LYS A 112 -13.05 -13.27 2.02
C LYS A 112 -13.00 -12.35 0.79
N ILE A 113 -13.75 -11.26 0.79
CA ILE A 113 -13.72 -10.25 -0.29
C ILE A 113 -12.35 -9.56 -0.32
N LEU A 114 -11.86 -9.08 0.83
CA LEU A 114 -10.57 -8.37 0.92
C LEU A 114 -9.40 -9.25 0.48
N LYS A 115 -9.38 -10.53 0.87
CA LYS A 115 -8.35 -11.52 0.49
C LYS A 115 -8.19 -11.75 -1.01
N ARG A 116 -9.15 -11.33 -1.85
CA ARG A 116 -9.03 -11.41 -3.32
C ARG A 116 -7.94 -10.50 -3.87
N LYS A 117 -7.58 -9.44 -3.13
CA LYS A 117 -6.61 -8.43 -3.58
C LYS A 117 -5.57 -8.10 -2.50
N LEU A 118 -5.96 -8.09 -1.23
CA LEU A 118 -5.11 -7.68 -0.12
C LEU A 118 -4.45 -8.87 0.58
N VAL A 119 -3.25 -8.62 1.10
CA VAL A 119 -2.59 -9.56 2.00
C VAL A 119 -3.11 -9.35 3.42
N SER A 120 -3.91 -10.28 3.92
CA SER A 120 -4.31 -10.28 5.33
C SER A 120 -3.08 -10.53 6.21
N ILE A 121 -2.86 -9.66 7.19
CA ILE A 121 -1.91 -9.81 8.28
C ILE A 121 -2.73 -10.07 9.56
N PRO A 122 -2.46 -11.13 10.32
CA PRO A 122 -3.12 -11.37 11.61
C PRO A 122 -2.95 -10.16 12.54
N VAL A 123 -3.97 -9.86 13.34
CA VAL A 123 -3.90 -8.77 14.34
C VAL A 123 -2.93 -9.12 15.47
N GLU A 124 -2.73 -10.42 15.72
CA GLU A 124 -1.69 -10.95 16.61
C GLU A 124 -0.30 -10.64 16.04
N GLY A 125 0.38 -9.63 16.59
CA GLY A 125 1.76 -9.25 16.21
C GLY A 125 1.92 -7.92 15.46
N ILE A 126 0.93 -7.03 15.57
CA ILE A 126 1.09 -5.58 15.35
C ILE A 126 1.50 -4.91 16.67
#